data_AF-A0A5N5T971-F1
#
_entry.id   AF-A0A5N5T971-F1
#
_cell.length_a   1.000
_cell.length_b   1.000
_cell.length_c   1.000
_cell.angle_alpha   90.00
_cell.angle_beta   90.00
_cell.angle_gamma   90.00
#
_symmetry.space_group_name_H-M   'P 1'
#
loop_
_entity.id
_entity.type
_entity.pdbx_description
1 polymer ?
#
loop_
_entity_poly.entity_id
_entity_poly.type
_entity_poly.pdbx_seq_one_letter_code
_entity_poly.pdbx_strand_id
1 'polypeptide(L)'
;MSVSRSSSNSSIEFGSVKKKSKIDISLSPDMFEDSQNMEEPSHSSQSKKITWRGSPLLSFVALSPSNLNVPPVLPTPDHNVYVKLPISFPMDPYPEQYKDIWNGSYVRMPNSPESLYPVQTEHGRSTIVKRWCVIEEAFQKQITCFQDLRKAILSYNHRYEDKWKFDGLKHLLEEDFIDEERDFFFKNILPKIIKLALDLPKLLTRPVSLLKKKCTKSVTLSQEQIASLLANAFLCTFPRRNAKGSQTEYATYPDINFNRLIWDKILPRKLIAVNINRLFLHKEKRALEKLKCIIHYFKEVTSRDCCGVVTFSRQYCRDEDMAEFQTSSLPITRLHIDSNGLIEETHGLLQVDFANKYIGGGVLGLGCVQEEIRFVLCPELLVARLFTEVLDKA
;
A
#
# COMPACT_ATOMS: atom_id res chain seq x y z
N MET A 1 40.04 -31.93 -62.79
CA MET A 1 40.49 -30.56 -63.06
C MET A 1 40.86 -29.91 -61.75
N SER A 2 42.16 -29.78 -61.56
CA SER A 2 42.88 -29.14 -60.46
C SER A 2 42.85 -27.62 -60.61
N VAL A 3 42.53 -26.88 -59.55
CA VAL A 3 43.27 -25.67 -59.17
C VAL A 3 43.24 -25.54 -57.64
N SER A 4 44.43 -25.67 -57.07
CA SER A 4 44.84 -25.33 -55.70
C SER A 4 44.93 -23.82 -55.50
N ARG A 5 44.63 -23.33 -54.28
CA ARG A 5 45.37 -22.22 -53.66
C ARG A 5 45.33 -22.32 -52.13
N SER A 6 46.52 -22.22 -51.57
CA SER A 6 46.98 -22.38 -50.20
C SER A 6 46.90 -21.09 -49.38
N SER A 7 47.31 -21.23 -48.11
CA SER A 7 47.73 -20.25 -47.08
C SER A 7 46.61 -19.62 -46.25
N SER A 8 46.66 -19.54 -44.91
CA SER A 8 47.74 -19.76 -43.94
C SER A 8 47.14 -19.69 -42.53
N ASN A 9 47.64 -20.52 -41.61
CA ASN A 9 47.38 -20.42 -40.18
C ASN A 9 48.06 -19.18 -39.59
N SER A 10 47.31 -18.37 -38.84
CA SER A 10 47.86 -17.53 -37.77
C SER A 10 46.95 -17.59 -36.55
N SER A 11 47.51 -18.16 -35.48
CA SER A 11 46.95 -18.20 -34.14
C SER A 11 46.91 -16.78 -33.56
N ILE A 12 45.76 -16.35 -33.05
CA ILE A 12 45.65 -15.15 -32.21
C ILE A 12 44.99 -15.57 -30.89
N GLU A 13 45.78 -15.44 -29.82
CA GLU A 13 45.33 -15.49 -28.44
C GLU A 13 44.26 -14.41 -28.19
N PHE A 14 43.11 -14.80 -27.64
CA PHE A 14 42.18 -13.85 -27.03
C PHE A 14 42.21 -14.02 -25.51
N GLY A 15 42.88 -13.05 -24.88
CA GLY A 15 42.93 -12.85 -23.45
C GLY A 15 41.54 -12.73 -22.82
N SER A 16 41.45 -13.25 -21.60
CA SER A 16 40.26 -13.24 -20.76
C SER A 16 39.87 -11.83 -20.33
N VAL A 17 38.67 -11.37 -20.69
CA VAL A 17 38.03 -10.20 -20.07
C VAL A 17 36.67 -10.60 -19.51
N LYS A 18 36.61 -10.77 -18.19
CA LYS A 18 35.35 -10.87 -17.43
C LYS A 18 34.65 -9.51 -17.44
N LYS A 19 33.58 -9.34 -18.23
CA LYS A 19 32.63 -8.22 -18.07
C LYS A 19 31.40 -8.71 -17.29
N LYS A 20 31.32 -8.29 -16.02
CA LYS A 20 30.07 -8.25 -15.25
C LYS A 20 29.22 -7.11 -15.79
N SER A 21 28.14 -7.41 -16.51
CA SER A 21 27.11 -6.42 -16.83
C SER A 21 26.21 -6.22 -15.61
N LYS A 22 26.48 -5.16 -14.84
CA LYS A 22 25.46 -4.54 -13.97
C LYS A 22 24.43 -3.89 -14.89
N ILE A 23 23.17 -4.31 -14.78
CA ILE A 23 22.04 -3.59 -15.37
C ILE A 23 21.72 -2.46 -14.40
N ASP A 24 22.13 -1.24 -14.73
CA ASP A 24 21.71 -0.02 -14.04
C ASP A 24 20.22 0.23 -14.36
N ILE A 25 19.36 -0.01 -13.37
CA ILE A 25 17.98 0.49 -13.37
C ILE A 25 18.02 1.88 -12.75
N SER A 26 18.54 2.85 -13.49
CA SER A 26 18.40 4.26 -13.19
C SER A 26 18.57 5.01 -14.49
N LEU A 27 17.46 5.52 -15.02
CA LEU A 27 17.32 6.65 -15.95
C LEU A 27 15.94 6.52 -16.62
N SER A 28 14.88 6.80 -15.86
CA SER A 28 13.70 7.44 -16.46
C SER A 28 13.97 8.94 -16.39
N PRO A 29 14.05 9.65 -17.52
CA PRO A 29 14.17 11.10 -17.51
C PRO A 29 12.94 11.70 -16.84
N ASP A 30 13.16 12.54 -15.82
CA ASP A 30 12.11 13.38 -15.21
C ASP A 30 11.53 14.29 -16.30
N MET A 31 10.26 14.12 -16.64
CA MET A 31 9.52 14.89 -17.65
C MET A 31 8.96 16.22 -17.12
N PHE A 32 9.50 16.74 -16.02
CA PHE A 32 9.01 17.98 -15.40
C PHE A 32 10.16 18.88 -14.96
N GLU A 33 10.92 19.40 -15.93
CA GLU A 33 11.64 20.66 -15.77
C GLU A 33 10.85 21.74 -16.49
N ASP A 34 10.07 22.51 -15.71
CA ASP A 34 9.87 23.95 -15.82
C ASP A 34 8.58 24.36 -15.10
N SER A 35 8.73 24.85 -13.88
CA SER A 35 7.68 25.59 -13.17
C SER A 35 8.36 26.67 -12.33
N GLN A 36 8.86 27.69 -13.02
CA GLN A 36 9.22 28.97 -12.41
C GLN A 36 8.46 30.09 -13.13
N ASN A 37 7.91 30.99 -12.32
CA ASN A 37 7.16 32.22 -12.64
C ASN A 37 5.67 32.03 -13.01
N MET A 38 4.83 31.89 -11.99
CA MET A 38 3.44 32.36 -12.04
C MET A 38 3.40 33.75 -11.42
N GLU A 39 3.45 34.80 -12.25
CA GLU A 39 2.98 36.14 -11.87
C GLU A 39 1.45 36.10 -11.78
N GLU A 40 0.89 36.72 -10.73
CA GLU A 40 -0.56 36.85 -10.57
C GLU A 40 -1.17 37.66 -11.74
N PRO A 41 -2.19 37.15 -12.45
CA PRO A 41 -2.86 37.94 -13.46
C PRO A 41 -3.80 38.94 -12.79
N SER A 42 -3.59 40.21 -13.11
CA SER A 42 -4.48 41.32 -12.81
C SER A 42 -5.92 41.03 -13.27
N HIS A 43 -6.88 41.42 -12.43
CA HIS A 43 -8.31 41.28 -12.67
C HIS A 43 -8.75 41.99 -13.96
N SER A 44 -8.82 41.23 -15.04
CA SER A 44 -9.63 41.55 -16.22
C SER A 44 -10.64 40.43 -16.42
N SER A 45 -11.87 40.80 -16.73
CA SER A 45 -13.03 39.94 -16.92
C SER A 45 -12.77 38.85 -17.97
N GLN A 46 -12.25 37.70 -17.54
CA GLN A 46 -12.01 36.54 -18.39
C GLN A 46 -13.33 35.78 -18.62
N SER A 47 -13.79 35.78 -19.87
CA SER A 47 -14.73 34.77 -20.36
C SER A 47 -14.21 33.39 -19.97
N LYS A 48 -15.02 32.58 -19.26
CA LYS A 48 -14.64 31.21 -18.87
C LYS A 48 -14.12 30.45 -20.10
N LYS A 49 -12.81 30.26 -20.17
CA LYS A 49 -12.16 29.53 -21.27
C LYS A 49 -12.67 28.10 -21.22
N ILE A 50 -13.25 27.60 -22.31
CA ILE A 50 -13.76 26.22 -22.38
C ILE A 50 -12.57 25.26 -22.38
N THR A 51 -12.43 24.47 -21.32
CA THR A 51 -11.31 23.55 -21.08
C THR A 51 -11.53 22.14 -21.64
N TRP A 52 -12.76 21.83 -22.07
CA TRP A 52 -13.15 20.49 -22.48
C TRP A 52 -13.71 20.40 -23.91
N ARG A 53 -13.72 19.18 -24.48
CA ARG A 53 -14.26 18.82 -25.80
C ARG A 53 -14.97 17.47 -25.76
N GLY A 54 -15.86 17.23 -26.73
CA GLY A 54 -16.56 15.96 -26.91
C GLY A 54 -17.97 15.96 -26.33
N SER A 55 -18.41 14.82 -25.79
CA SER A 55 -19.70 14.69 -25.11
C SER A 55 -19.66 15.39 -23.73
N PRO A 56 -20.75 16.04 -23.28
CA PRO A 56 -20.82 16.58 -21.92
C PRO A 56 -20.57 15.49 -20.87
N LEU A 57 -19.78 15.77 -19.83
CA LEU A 57 -19.44 14.77 -18.80
C LEU A 57 -20.69 14.18 -18.12
N LEU A 58 -21.71 15.00 -17.86
CA LEU A 58 -22.98 14.58 -17.28
C LEU A 58 -23.81 13.64 -18.17
N SER A 59 -23.44 13.48 -19.45
CA SER A 59 -24.11 12.56 -20.36
C SER A 59 -23.61 11.11 -20.24
N PHE A 60 -22.55 10.86 -19.46
CA PHE A 60 -22.04 9.52 -19.18
C PHE A 60 -22.81 8.89 -18.02
N VAL A 61 -22.93 7.55 -18.04
CA VAL A 61 -23.64 6.82 -16.99
C VAL A 61 -22.72 6.69 -15.78
N ALA A 62 -22.95 7.53 -14.77
CA ALA A 62 -22.32 7.43 -13.47
C ALA A 62 -23.18 6.60 -12.52
N LEU A 63 -22.55 5.71 -11.76
CA LEU A 63 -23.20 4.94 -10.70
C LEU A 63 -23.74 5.88 -9.62
N SER A 64 -24.99 5.67 -9.25
CA SER A 64 -25.71 6.33 -8.18
C SER A 64 -26.57 5.30 -7.44
N PRO A 65 -27.02 5.60 -6.21
CA PRO A 65 -27.99 4.75 -5.51
C PRO A 65 -29.27 4.46 -6.32
N SER A 66 -29.65 5.35 -7.24
CA SER A 66 -30.86 5.22 -8.06
C SER A 66 -30.70 4.35 -9.31
N ASN A 67 -29.47 4.05 -9.75
CA ASN A 67 -29.21 3.23 -10.94
C ASN A 67 -28.27 2.03 -10.66
N LEU A 68 -28.12 1.68 -9.37
CA LEU A 68 -27.25 0.63 -8.90
C LEU A 68 -27.79 -0.75 -9.34
N ASN A 69 -27.38 -1.22 -10.53
CA ASN A 69 -27.71 -2.56 -11.03
C ASN A 69 -26.53 -3.53 -10.82
N VAL A 70 -26.09 -3.66 -9.57
CA VAL A 70 -25.02 -4.58 -9.17
C VAL A 70 -25.62 -5.84 -8.56
N PRO A 71 -25.14 -7.04 -8.93
CA PRO A 71 -25.59 -8.27 -8.29
C PRO A 71 -25.31 -8.24 -6.78
N PRO A 72 -26.13 -8.93 -5.97
CA PRO A 72 -25.91 -8.98 -4.53
C PRO A 72 -24.54 -9.60 -4.22
N VAL A 73 -23.84 -9.03 -3.23
CA VAL A 73 -22.61 -9.60 -2.70
C VAL A 73 -22.97 -10.87 -1.92
N LEU A 74 -22.61 -12.03 -2.45
CA LEU A 74 -22.88 -13.33 -1.86
C LEU A 74 -21.58 -14.14 -1.73
N PRO A 75 -21.42 -14.94 -0.66
CA PRO A 75 -20.27 -15.81 -0.52
C PRO A 75 -20.32 -16.92 -1.59
N THR A 76 -19.25 -17.05 -2.36
CA THR A 76 -19.03 -18.12 -3.34
C THR A 76 -17.62 -18.69 -3.16
N PRO A 77 -17.23 -19.79 -3.84
CA PRO A 77 -15.84 -20.26 -3.84
C PRO A 77 -14.83 -19.16 -4.24
N ASP A 78 -15.24 -18.28 -5.16
CA ASP A 78 -14.44 -17.18 -5.71
C ASP A 78 -14.76 -15.81 -5.10
N HIS A 79 -15.69 -15.73 -4.14
CA HIS A 79 -16.03 -14.49 -3.44
C HIS A 79 -16.06 -14.73 -1.93
N ASN A 80 -15.02 -14.27 -1.23
CA ASN A 80 -14.96 -14.35 0.22
C ASN A 80 -15.55 -13.09 0.85
N VAL A 81 -16.71 -13.25 1.48
CA VAL A 81 -17.38 -12.22 2.28
C VAL A 81 -17.06 -12.46 3.76
N TYR A 82 -16.58 -11.42 4.45
CA TYR A 82 -16.08 -11.48 5.83
C TYR A 82 -17.05 -10.87 6.86
N VAL A 83 -18.19 -10.37 6.39
CA VAL A 83 -19.30 -9.86 7.21
C VAL A 83 -20.48 -10.84 7.15
N LYS A 84 -21.29 -10.86 8.20
CA LYS A 84 -22.52 -11.64 8.26
C LYS A 84 -23.56 -11.04 7.30
N LEU A 85 -24.22 -11.91 6.53
CA LEU A 85 -25.31 -11.52 5.63
C LEU A 85 -26.64 -12.08 6.17
N PRO A 86 -27.77 -11.37 6.00
CA PRO A 86 -27.87 -10.01 5.48
C PRO A 86 -27.18 -8.99 6.40
N ILE A 87 -26.72 -7.86 5.83
CA ILE A 87 -25.98 -6.83 6.58
C ILE A 87 -26.90 -6.22 7.65
N SER A 88 -26.44 -6.21 8.89
CA SER A 88 -27.00 -5.48 10.03
C SER A 88 -26.01 -4.44 10.54
N PHE A 89 -26.49 -3.45 11.29
CA PHE A 89 -25.66 -2.45 11.96
C PHE A 89 -25.76 -2.59 13.49
N PRO A 90 -24.64 -2.74 14.23
CA PRO A 90 -23.26 -2.87 13.74
C PRO A 90 -23.05 -4.16 12.89
N MET A 91 -22.04 -4.14 12.01
CA MET A 91 -21.74 -5.26 11.12
C MET A 91 -21.00 -6.37 11.87
N ASP A 92 -21.65 -7.53 11.99
CA ASP A 92 -21.03 -8.69 12.62
C ASP A 92 -20.01 -9.38 11.67
N PRO A 93 -18.88 -9.86 12.19
CA PRO A 93 -17.93 -10.66 11.42
C PRO A 93 -18.52 -12.03 11.07
N TYR A 94 -18.06 -12.63 9.97
CA TYR A 94 -18.46 -13.98 9.58
C TYR A 94 -17.26 -14.84 9.18
N PRO A 95 -17.14 -16.08 9.71
CA PRO A 95 -18.04 -16.75 10.68
C PRO A 95 -17.96 -16.13 12.09
N GLU A 96 -18.88 -16.44 13.00
CA GLU A 96 -18.86 -15.84 14.35
C GLU A 96 -17.63 -16.24 15.17
N GLN A 97 -17.11 -17.45 14.96
CA GLN A 97 -15.92 -17.95 15.64
C GLN A 97 -14.66 -17.75 14.79
N TYR A 98 -13.59 -17.26 15.43
CA TYR A 98 -12.28 -17.12 14.79
C TYR A 98 -11.75 -18.48 14.30
N LYS A 99 -11.33 -18.50 13.03
CA LYS A 99 -10.68 -19.63 12.38
C LYS A 99 -9.33 -19.17 11.85
N ASP A 100 -8.27 -19.90 12.20
CA ASP A 100 -6.92 -19.67 11.69
C ASP A 100 -6.57 -20.65 10.57
N ILE A 101 -5.83 -20.16 9.57
CA ILE A 101 -5.17 -21.00 8.58
C ILE A 101 -3.78 -20.43 8.31
N TRP A 102 -2.76 -21.21 8.66
CA TRP A 102 -1.37 -20.86 8.42
C TRP A 102 -0.80 -21.68 7.26
N ASN A 103 -1.13 -21.32 6.01
CA ASN A 103 -0.48 -21.86 4.80
C ASN A 103 -0.27 -20.81 3.70
N GLY A 104 0.35 -21.19 2.58
CA GLY A 104 0.71 -20.28 1.50
C GLY A 104 -0.45 -19.76 0.64
N SER A 105 -1.71 -20.09 0.96
CA SER A 105 -2.90 -19.61 0.25
C SER A 105 -3.67 -18.52 1.01
N TYR A 106 -3.30 -18.27 2.27
CA TYR A 106 -3.92 -17.27 3.13
C TYR A 106 -2.88 -16.32 3.70
N VAL A 107 -3.32 -15.15 4.16
CA VAL A 107 -2.47 -14.19 4.87
C VAL A 107 -2.00 -14.84 6.18
N ARG A 108 -0.69 -14.75 6.45
CA ARG A 108 -0.14 -15.07 7.79
C ARG A 108 -0.60 -14.00 8.80
N MET A 109 -1.67 -14.30 9.53
CA MET A 109 -2.27 -13.37 10.50
C MET A 109 -1.35 -13.17 11.72
N PRO A 110 -1.19 -11.94 12.24
CA PRO A 110 -0.30 -11.69 13.38
C PRO A 110 -0.75 -12.40 14.66
N ASN A 111 -2.06 -12.61 14.81
CA ASN A 111 -2.70 -13.29 15.94
C ASN A 111 -2.80 -14.83 15.79
N SER A 112 -2.21 -15.42 14.73
CA SER A 112 -2.17 -16.88 14.58
C SER A 112 -1.32 -17.52 15.68
N PRO A 113 -1.71 -18.69 16.22
CA PRO A 113 -0.88 -19.50 17.12
C PRO A 113 0.48 -19.89 16.51
N GLU A 114 0.58 -19.97 15.19
CA GLU A 114 1.78 -20.33 14.43
C GLU A 114 2.73 -19.12 14.21
N SER A 115 2.28 -17.92 14.56
CA SER A 115 3.13 -16.73 14.61
C SER A 115 3.99 -16.79 15.87
N LEU A 116 5.13 -17.48 15.78
CA LEU A 116 6.05 -17.71 16.91
C LEU A 116 7.20 -16.69 16.97
N TYR A 117 7.71 -16.43 18.18
CA TYR A 117 8.79 -15.47 18.41
C TYR A 117 9.77 -15.95 19.49
N PRO A 118 11.10 -15.82 19.27
CA PRO A 118 12.09 -16.15 20.28
C PRO A 118 12.21 -15.02 21.31
N VAL A 119 12.10 -15.36 22.60
CA VAL A 119 12.31 -14.44 23.73
C VAL A 119 13.51 -14.94 24.54
N GLN A 120 14.39 -14.04 24.96
CA GLN A 120 15.50 -14.37 25.85
C GLN A 120 15.02 -14.41 27.30
N THR A 121 15.30 -15.51 28.01
CA THR A 121 15.04 -15.63 29.44
C THR A 121 16.24 -15.13 30.26
N GLU A 122 16.01 -14.80 31.54
CA GLU A 122 17.02 -14.29 32.48
C GLU A 122 18.26 -15.19 32.61
N HIS A 123 18.17 -16.48 32.26
CA HIS A 123 19.27 -17.43 32.27
C HIS A 123 19.97 -17.62 30.91
N GLY A 124 19.76 -16.70 29.95
CA GLY A 124 20.38 -16.75 28.63
C GLY A 124 19.84 -17.83 27.69
N ARG A 125 18.80 -18.58 28.08
CA ARG A 125 18.11 -19.54 27.21
C ARG A 125 17.03 -18.83 26.40
N SER A 126 16.97 -19.07 25.09
CA SER A 126 15.89 -18.59 24.25
C SER A 126 14.70 -19.55 24.32
N THR A 127 13.52 -19.04 24.64
CA THR A 127 12.26 -19.78 24.56
C THR A 127 11.44 -19.28 23.40
N ILE A 128 10.65 -20.15 22.78
CA ILE A 128 9.76 -19.79 21.68
C ILE A 128 8.36 -19.60 22.27
N VAL A 129 7.80 -18.41 22.09
CA VAL A 129 6.44 -18.06 22.56
C VAL A 129 5.57 -17.63 21.37
N LYS A 130 4.26 -17.53 21.60
CA LYS A 130 3.35 -16.91 20.63
C LYS A 130 3.67 -15.43 20.51
N ARG A 131 3.98 -14.98 19.29
CA ARG A 131 4.31 -13.58 19.00
C ARG A 131 3.16 -12.64 19.33
N TRP A 132 1.91 -13.10 19.18
CA TRP A 132 0.74 -12.31 19.55
C TRP A 132 0.73 -11.91 21.03
N CYS A 133 1.12 -12.81 21.94
CA CYS A 133 1.22 -12.49 23.36
C CYS A 133 2.27 -11.38 23.62
N VAL A 134 3.39 -11.40 22.88
CA VAL A 134 4.41 -10.34 22.96
C VAL A 134 3.86 -9.02 22.43
N ILE A 135 3.06 -9.03 21.36
CA ILE A 135 2.38 -7.85 20.82
C ILE A 135 1.38 -7.29 21.83
N GLU A 136 0.55 -8.15 22.43
CA GLU A 136 -0.41 -7.76 23.46
C GLU A 136 0.30 -7.10 24.66
N GLU A 137 1.34 -7.75 25.19
CA GLU A 137 2.13 -7.21 26.31
C GLU A 137 2.79 -5.86 25.99
N ALA A 138 3.30 -5.70 24.75
CA ALA A 138 3.92 -4.46 24.30
C ALA A 138 2.95 -3.26 24.33
N PHE A 139 1.66 -3.51 24.17
CA PHE A 139 0.63 -2.49 24.10
C PHE A 139 -0.30 -2.44 25.32
N GLN A 140 -0.10 -3.30 26.32
CA GLN A 140 -0.76 -3.18 27.63
C GLN A 140 -0.27 -1.96 28.42
N LYS A 141 0.99 -1.56 28.23
CA LYS A 141 1.57 -0.39 28.89
C LYS A 141 1.10 0.88 28.19
N GLN A 142 0.81 1.91 28.98
CA GLN A 142 0.46 3.22 28.42
C GLN A 142 1.65 3.79 27.64
N ILE A 143 1.39 4.19 26.39
CA ILE A 143 2.37 4.82 25.51
C ILE A 143 2.08 6.32 25.51
N THR A 144 2.97 7.10 26.12
CA THR A 144 2.78 8.56 26.27
C THR A 144 3.73 9.36 25.39
N CYS A 145 4.77 8.73 24.85
CA CYS A 145 5.75 9.39 24.00
C CYS A 145 6.23 8.49 22.85
N PHE A 146 6.98 9.10 21.92
CA PHE A 146 7.54 8.41 20.76
C PHE A 146 8.48 7.26 21.16
N GLN A 147 9.30 7.46 22.20
CA GLN A 147 10.26 6.43 22.64
C GLN A 147 9.55 5.18 23.16
N ASP A 148 8.41 5.32 23.84
CA ASP A 148 7.60 4.20 24.29
C ASP A 148 7.00 3.44 23.11
N LEU A 149 6.46 4.17 22.12
CA LEU A 149 5.91 3.58 20.90
C LEU A 149 6.97 2.79 20.12
N ARG A 150 8.15 3.38 19.96
CA ARG A 150 9.30 2.73 19.31
C ARG A 150 9.69 1.46 20.07
N LYS A 151 9.82 1.53 21.39
CA LYS A 151 10.18 0.36 22.23
C LYS A 151 9.14 -0.74 22.13
N ALA A 152 7.86 -0.40 22.15
CA ALA A 152 6.76 -1.34 21.98
C ALA A 152 6.86 -2.07 20.62
N ILE A 153 6.99 -1.35 19.51
CA ILE A 153 7.08 -1.94 18.16
C ILE A 153 8.32 -2.83 17.99
N LEU A 154 9.47 -2.42 18.55
CA LEU A 154 10.71 -3.17 18.43
C LEU A 154 10.74 -4.44 19.31
N SER A 155 9.97 -4.50 20.40
CA SER A 155 9.92 -5.68 21.27
C SER A 155 9.59 -6.99 20.51
N TYR A 156 8.67 -6.91 19.55
CA TYR A 156 8.28 -8.02 18.66
C TYR A 156 8.89 -7.93 17.25
N ASN A 157 9.87 -7.04 17.04
CA ASN A 157 10.63 -6.86 15.80
C ASN A 157 12.14 -6.70 16.05
N HIS A 158 12.71 -7.38 17.06
CA HIS A 158 14.09 -7.17 17.54
C HIS A 158 15.14 -7.24 16.43
N ARG A 159 14.92 -8.08 15.40
CA ARG A 159 15.85 -8.28 14.28
C ARG A 159 16.07 -7.02 13.43
N TYR A 160 15.23 -6.01 13.64
CA TYR A 160 15.24 -4.76 12.92
C TYR A 160 15.60 -3.55 13.80
N GLU A 161 15.95 -3.75 15.07
CA GLU A 161 16.31 -2.66 16.01
C GLU A 161 17.44 -1.76 15.48
N ASP A 162 18.47 -2.35 14.87
CA ASP A 162 19.57 -1.59 14.28
C ASP A 162 19.22 -0.98 12.92
N LYS A 163 18.18 -1.49 12.24
CA LYS A 163 17.83 -1.18 10.85
C LYS A 163 16.73 -0.13 10.72
N TRP A 164 15.72 -0.18 11.58
CA TRP A 164 14.60 0.76 11.58
C TRP A 164 14.96 1.94 12.47
N LYS A 165 15.07 3.14 11.89
CA LYS A 165 15.56 4.34 12.60
C LYS A 165 14.45 5.20 13.18
N PHE A 166 13.25 5.06 12.63
CA PHE A 166 12.02 5.70 13.07
C PHE A 166 11.96 7.23 12.82
N ASP A 167 12.83 7.75 11.96
CA ASP A 167 13.02 9.20 11.81
C ASP A 167 11.76 9.94 11.31
N GLY A 168 10.93 9.28 10.47
CA GLY A 168 9.71 9.88 9.92
C GLY A 168 8.64 10.24 10.94
N LEU A 169 8.20 9.27 11.74
CA LEU A 169 7.24 9.59 12.82
C LEU A 169 7.87 10.46 13.88
N LYS A 170 9.16 10.26 14.18
CA LYS A 170 9.85 11.06 15.19
C LYS A 170 9.78 12.53 14.82
N HIS A 171 10.18 12.86 13.59
CA HIS A 171 10.13 14.22 13.09
C HIS A 171 8.69 14.75 13.07
N LEU A 172 7.73 13.93 12.59
CA LEU A 172 6.33 14.35 12.58
C LEU A 172 5.81 14.71 13.98
N LEU A 173 6.05 13.85 14.97
CA LEU A 173 5.51 14.00 16.31
C LEU A 173 6.29 14.99 17.17
N GLU A 174 7.61 15.07 17.03
CA GLU A 174 8.48 15.90 17.89
C GLU A 174 8.83 17.26 17.29
N GLU A 175 8.82 17.41 15.96
CA GLU A 175 9.23 18.65 15.28
C GLU A 175 8.11 19.34 14.48
N ASP A 176 7.23 18.59 13.83
CA ASP A 176 6.18 19.17 12.95
C ASP A 176 4.85 19.41 13.68
N PHE A 177 4.42 18.51 14.57
CA PHE A 177 3.20 18.68 15.36
C PHE A 177 3.39 19.70 16.48
N ILE A 178 2.38 20.54 16.68
CA ILE A 178 2.29 21.36 17.91
C ILE A 178 1.97 20.49 19.12
N ASP A 179 2.19 21.00 20.32
CA ASP A 179 2.03 20.24 21.57
C ASP A 179 0.61 19.64 21.70
N GLU A 180 -0.43 20.39 21.30
CA GLU A 180 -1.82 19.93 21.32
C GLU A 180 -2.08 18.77 20.35
N GLU A 181 -1.50 18.82 19.14
CA GLU A 181 -1.64 17.76 18.12
C GLU A 181 -0.91 16.49 18.56
N ARG A 182 0.30 16.65 19.09
CA ARG A 182 1.09 15.54 19.65
C ARG A 182 0.37 14.88 20.81
N ASP A 183 -0.14 15.68 21.74
CA ASP A 183 -0.92 15.19 22.88
C ASP A 183 -2.20 14.50 22.41
N PHE A 184 -2.90 15.06 21.43
CA PHE A 184 -4.08 14.44 20.86
C PHE A 184 -3.76 13.10 20.20
N PHE A 185 -2.63 12.98 19.50
CA PHE A 185 -2.18 11.71 18.93
C PHE A 185 -1.99 10.64 20.01
N PHE A 186 -1.19 10.90 21.05
CA PHE A 186 -0.91 9.90 22.09
C PHE A 186 -2.10 9.61 23.02
N LYS A 187 -2.93 10.62 23.33
CA LYS A 187 -4.06 10.47 24.26
C LYS A 187 -5.34 9.95 23.59
N ASN A 188 -5.52 10.18 22.28
CA ASN A 188 -6.79 9.87 21.60
C ASN A 188 -6.61 8.94 20.39
N ILE A 189 -5.71 9.26 19.44
CA ILE A 189 -5.63 8.51 18.18
C ILE A 189 -4.92 7.16 18.39
N LEU A 190 -3.71 7.17 18.96
CA LEU A 190 -2.89 5.97 19.13
C LEU A 190 -3.59 4.88 19.98
N PRO A 191 -4.26 5.18 21.11
CA PRO A 191 -5.00 4.17 21.86
C PRO A 191 -6.10 3.50 21.03
N LYS A 192 -6.78 4.26 20.15
CA LYS A 192 -7.80 3.72 19.25
C LYS A 192 -7.18 2.86 18.14
N ILE A 193 -6.02 3.24 17.59
CA ILE A 193 -5.24 2.39 16.65
C ILE A 193 -4.86 1.07 17.33
N ILE A 194 -4.31 1.14 18.55
CA ILE A 194 -3.92 -0.05 19.33
C ILE A 194 -5.14 -0.95 19.58
N LYS A 195 -6.27 -0.36 19.99
CA LYS A 195 -7.53 -1.11 20.19
C LYS A 195 -7.98 -1.80 18.91
N LEU A 196 -8.03 -1.10 17.78
CA LEU A 196 -8.35 -1.69 16.47
C LEU A 196 -7.41 -2.85 16.14
N ALA A 197 -6.11 -2.68 16.40
CA ALA A 197 -5.13 -3.71 16.11
C ALA A 197 -5.33 -4.97 16.98
N LEU A 198 -5.56 -4.79 18.28
CA LEU A 198 -5.75 -5.90 19.24
C LEU A 198 -7.12 -6.56 19.14
N ASP A 199 -8.16 -5.86 18.66
CA ASP A 199 -9.48 -6.42 18.39
C ASP A 199 -9.53 -7.23 17.07
N LEU A 200 -8.43 -7.30 16.31
CA LEU A 200 -8.32 -8.07 15.06
C LEU A 200 -8.90 -9.50 15.10
N PRO A 201 -8.58 -10.38 16.08
CA PRO A 201 -9.19 -11.72 16.15
C PRO A 201 -10.72 -11.72 16.33
N LYS A 202 -11.29 -10.64 16.88
CA LYS A 202 -12.74 -10.46 17.04
C LYS A 202 -13.36 -9.93 15.76
N LEU A 203 -12.71 -8.94 15.13
CA LEU A 203 -13.23 -8.27 13.93
C LEU A 203 -13.06 -9.11 12.67
N LEU A 204 -12.01 -9.93 12.58
CA LEU A 204 -11.68 -10.72 11.41
C LEU A 204 -11.50 -12.19 11.77
N THR A 205 -12.64 -12.88 11.82
CA THR A 205 -12.77 -14.27 12.25
C THR A 205 -12.53 -15.29 11.14
N ARG A 206 -12.48 -14.85 9.88
CA ARG A 206 -12.21 -15.70 8.72
C ARG A 206 -10.77 -15.50 8.22
N PRO A 207 -10.06 -16.57 7.81
CA PRO A 207 -8.76 -16.45 7.16
C PRO A 207 -8.84 -15.60 5.87
N VAL A 208 -7.95 -14.62 5.74
CA VAL A 208 -7.89 -13.75 4.56
C VAL A 208 -7.23 -14.49 3.40
N SER A 209 -7.97 -14.76 2.33
CA SER A 209 -7.42 -15.41 1.14
C SER A 209 -6.46 -14.50 0.38
N LEU A 210 -5.36 -15.06 -0.11
CA LEU A 210 -4.47 -14.37 -1.03
C LEU A 210 -5.07 -14.37 -2.45
N LEU A 211 -5.09 -13.20 -3.09
CA LEU A 211 -5.45 -13.00 -4.49
C LEU A 211 -4.19 -13.25 -5.35
N LYS A 212 -3.93 -14.53 -5.61
CA LYS A 212 -2.77 -15.02 -6.36
C LYS A 212 -2.86 -14.73 -7.86
N LYS A 213 -1.75 -14.85 -8.56
CA LYS A 213 -1.70 -14.82 -10.03
C LYS A 213 -2.66 -15.84 -10.64
N LYS A 214 -3.15 -15.51 -11.84
CA LYS A 214 -4.03 -16.36 -12.65
C LYS A 214 -5.33 -16.83 -11.97
N CYS A 215 -5.81 -16.13 -10.94
CA CYS A 215 -7.12 -16.38 -10.35
C CYS A 215 -8.03 -15.16 -10.45
N THR A 216 -9.31 -15.41 -10.76
CA THR A 216 -10.38 -14.42 -10.61
C THR A 216 -11.06 -14.67 -9.28
N LYS A 217 -10.87 -13.75 -8.33
CA LYS A 217 -11.35 -13.91 -6.95
C LYS A 217 -11.58 -12.56 -6.30
N SER A 218 -12.60 -12.50 -5.43
CA SER A 218 -13.02 -11.29 -4.73
C SER A 218 -13.00 -11.48 -3.21
N VAL A 219 -12.72 -10.39 -2.50
CA VAL A 219 -12.73 -10.28 -1.04
C VAL A 219 -13.57 -9.06 -0.66
N THR A 220 -14.62 -9.25 0.14
CA THR A 220 -15.44 -8.15 0.68
C THR A 220 -15.28 -8.06 2.19
N LEU A 221 -14.78 -6.92 2.66
CA LEU A 221 -14.51 -6.61 4.06
C LEU A 221 -15.36 -5.40 4.50
N SER A 222 -15.70 -5.32 5.77
CA SER A 222 -16.19 -4.04 6.33
C SER A 222 -15.05 -3.02 6.41
N GLN A 223 -15.38 -1.74 6.42
CA GLN A 223 -14.40 -0.68 6.63
C GLN A 223 -13.70 -0.81 8.00
N GLU A 224 -14.41 -1.27 9.02
CA GLU A 224 -13.83 -1.54 10.35
C GLU A 224 -12.80 -2.69 10.31
N GLN A 225 -13.08 -3.76 9.57
CA GLN A 225 -12.12 -4.85 9.34
C GLN A 225 -10.86 -4.34 8.63
N ILE A 226 -11.03 -3.47 7.63
CA ILE A 226 -9.91 -2.83 6.93
C ILE A 226 -9.11 -1.93 7.89
N ALA A 227 -9.79 -1.13 8.72
CA ALA A 227 -9.14 -0.28 9.71
C ALA A 227 -8.30 -1.11 10.72
N SER A 228 -8.81 -2.24 11.18
CA SER A 228 -8.09 -3.17 12.05
C SER A 228 -6.84 -3.78 11.38
N LEU A 229 -6.95 -4.16 10.10
CA LEU A 229 -5.81 -4.64 9.31
C LEU A 229 -4.77 -3.54 9.09
N LEU A 230 -5.19 -2.31 8.79
CA LEU A 230 -4.29 -1.17 8.62
C LEU A 230 -3.65 -0.73 9.94
N ALA A 231 -4.36 -0.83 11.06
CA ALA A 231 -3.78 -0.58 12.38
C ALA A 231 -2.65 -1.59 12.69
N ASN A 232 -2.85 -2.86 12.35
CA ASN A 232 -1.79 -3.88 12.41
C ASN A 232 -0.60 -3.57 11.48
N ALA A 233 -0.87 -3.06 10.27
CA ALA A 233 0.17 -2.63 9.34
C ALA A 233 0.97 -1.43 9.87
N PHE A 234 0.29 -0.44 10.47
CA PHE A 234 0.90 0.75 11.08
C PHE A 234 1.82 0.35 12.24
N LEU A 235 1.36 -0.55 13.11
CA LEU A 235 2.15 -1.11 14.22
C LEU A 235 3.15 -2.21 13.78
N CYS A 236 3.25 -2.49 12.48
CA CYS A 236 4.21 -3.43 11.90
C CYS A 236 4.12 -4.87 12.46
N THR A 237 2.90 -5.37 12.68
CA THR A 237 2.67 -6.69 13.32
C THR A 237 2.74 -7.85 12.33
N PHE A 238 2.47 -7.64 11.03
CA PHE A 238 2.37 -8.74 10.06
C PHE A 238 3.67 -9.54 9.95
N PRO A 239 3.67 -10.84 10.27
CA PRO A 239 4.85 -11.71 10.20
C PRO A 239 5.23 -12.01 8.75
N ARG A 240 6.50 -12.39 8.52
CA ARG A 240 7.04 -12.78 7.19
C ARG A 240 7.01 -11.68 6.10
N ARG A 241 6.60 -10.45 6.43
CA ARG A 241 6.50 -9.31 5.48
C ARG A 241 7.68 -8.32 5.50
N ASN A 242 8.67 -8.54 6.36
CA ASN A 242 9.77 -7.59 6.57
C ASN A 242 11.11 -8.07 5.98
N ALA A 243 11.22 -9.34 5.60
CA ALA A 243 12.45 -9.89 5.03
C ALA A 243 12.54 -9.54 3.55
N LYS A 244 13.70 -9.02 3.12
CA LYS A 244 13.98 -8.71 1.71
C LYS A 244 14.71 -9.89 1.06
N GLY A 245 14.35 -10.21 -0.18
CA GLY A 245 15.03 -11.23 -0.99
C GLY A 245 14.04 -11.98 -1.89
N SER A 246 14.50 -12.43 -3.05
CA SER A 246 13.66 -13.17 -4.01
C SER A 246 13.19 -14.53 -3.51
N GLN A 247 13.83 -15.06 -2.47
CA GLN A 247 13.54 -16.37 -1.87
C GLN A 247 12.58 -16.28 -0.67
N THR A 248 12.08 -15.09 -0.32
CA THR A 248 11.14 -14.95 0.79
C THR A 248 9.73 -15.35 0.33
N GLU A 249 8.94 -15.89 1.26
CA GLU A 249 7.56 -16.36 0.98
C GLU A 249 6.69 -15.30 0.29
N TYR A 250 6.83 -14.04 0.68
CA TYR A 250 6.06 -12.91 0.17
C TYR A 250 6.83 -12.06 -0.85
N ALA A 251 7.86 -12.59 -1.51
CA ALA A 251 8.67 -11.85 -2.48
C ALA A 251 7.86 -11.29 -3.67
N THR A 252 6.74 -11.92 -4.02
CA THR A 252 5.82 -11.49 -5.09
C THR A 252 4.67 -10.61 -4.59
N TYR A 253 4.70 -10.17 -3.33
CA TYR A 253 3.70 -9.29 -2.75
C TYR A 253 4.31 -7.92 -2.41
N PRO A 254 3.52 -6.83 -2.49
CA PRO A 254 3.97 -5.52 -2.03
C PRO A 254 4.23 -5.49 -0.52
N ASP A 255 5.00 -4.51 -0.06
CA ASP A 255 5.19 -4.22 1.38
C ASP A 255 3.82 -3.85 2.00
N ILE A 256 3.49 -4.38 3.18
CA ILE A 256 2.27 -4.00 3.92
C ILE A 256 2.58 -3.29 5.24
N ASN A 257 3.62 -3.70 5.97
CA ASN A 257 4.01 -3.01 7.20
C ASN A 257 4.54 -1.62 6.85
N PHE A 258 4.18 -0.62 7.66
CA PHE A 258 4.47 0.77 7.34
C PHE A 258 5.92 1.16 7.68
N ASN A 259 6.78 0.18 7.95
CA ASN A 259 8.12 0.43 8.47
C ASN A 259 9.01 1.26 7.55
N ARG A 260 8.77 1.25 6.24
CA ARG A 260 9.52 2.10 5.30
C ARG A 260 9.01 3.53 5.29
N LEU A 261 7.69 3.72 5.28
CA LEU A 261 7.07 5.04 5.30
C LEU A 261 7.40 5.78 6.59
N ILE A 262 7.33 5.05 7.70
CA ILE A 262 7.46 5.65 9.00
C ILE A 262 8.94 5.66 9.47
N TRP A 263 9.78 4.68 9.06
CA TRP A 263 11.07 4.42 9.72
C TRP A 263 12.34 4.40 8.84
N ASP A 264 12.26 4.68 7.53
CA ASP A 264 13.46 4.90 6.70
C ASP A 264 14.11 6.26 7.03
N LYS A 265 15.43 6.35 6.78
CA LYS A 265 16.27 7.51 7.16
C LYS A 265 15.70 8.82 6.62
N ILE A 266 15.32 9.70 7.53
CA ILE A 266 15.16 11.12 7.26
C ILE A 266 16.44 11.79 7.74
N LEU A 267 17.18 12.44 6.83
CA LEU A 267 18.41 13.13 7.21
C LEU A 267 18.04 14.39 8.03
N PRO A 268 18.65 14.62 9.21
CA PRO A 268 18.31 15.76 10.04
C PRO A 268 18.65 17.09 9.37
N ARG A 269 17.73 18.07 9.47
CA ARG A 269 17.86 19.45 8.94
C ARG A 269 19.16 20.17 9.34
N LYS A 270 19.75 19.81 10.49
CA LYS A 270 20.90 20.52 11.10
C LYS A 270 22.25 20.34 10.37
N LEU A 271 22.33 19.48 9.36
CA LEU A 271 23.58 19.20 8.61
C LEU A 271 23.56 19.71 7.15
N ILE A 272 22.53 20.46 6.74
CA ILE A 272 22.46 21.04 5.39
C ILE A 272 22.99 22.49 5.43
N ALA A 273 24.24 22.63 5.85
CA ALA A 273 25.04 23.79 5.47
C ALA A 273 25.88 23.37 4.27
N VAL A 274 25.76 24.14 3.17
CA VAL A 274 26.53 24.02 1.91
C VAL A 274 25.99 22.97 0.90
N ASN A 275 25.15 23.45 -0.02
CA ASN A 275 24.89 22.93 -1.38
C ASN A 275 24.49 21.46 -1.62
N ILE A 276 24.21 20.64 -0.60
CA ILE A 276 23.73 19.26 -0.80
C ILE A 276 22.20 19.16 -0.60
N ASN A 277 21.51 19.14 -1.75
CA ASN A 277 20.26 18.42 -2.06
C ASN A 277 18.89 18.97 -1.60
N ARG A 278 18.33 19.84 -2.46
CA ARG A 278 16.87 20.08 -2.59
C ARG A 278 16.06 18.76 -2.72
N LEU A 279 16.62 17.72 -3.34
CA LEU A 279 16.00 16.38 -3.46
C LEU A 279 15.76 15.66 -2.12
N PHE A 280 16.59 15.86 -1.10
CA PHE A 280 16.39 15.18 0.18
C PHE A 280 15.27 15.83 1.01
N LEU A 281 15.19 17.17 0.99
CA LEU A 281 14.10 17.92 1.61
C LEU A 281 12.72 17.51 1.05
N HIS A 282 12.63 17.26 -0.26
CA HIS A 282 11.36 16.81 -0.86
C HIS A 282 10.97 15.38 -0.46
N LYS A 283 11.93 14.49 -0.21
CA LYS A 283 11.63 13.09 0.21
C LYS A 283 11.06 13.04 1.62
N GLU A 284 11.65 13.80 2.53
CA GLU A 284 11.18 13.97 3.91
C GLU A 284 9.74 14.52 3.94
N LYS A 285 9.50 15.63 3.23
CA LYS A 285 8.17 16.25 3.17
C LYS A 285 7.10 15.28 2.66
N ARG A 286 7.38 14.50 1.62
CA ARG A 286 6.42 13.50 1.09
C ARG A 286 6.04 12.45 2.14
N ALA A 287 7.01 11.92 2.89
CA ALA A 287 6.73 10.91 3.91
C ALA A 287 5.86 11.50 5.03
N LEU A 288 6.18 12.72 5.49
CA LEU A 288 5.42 13.42 6.54
C LEU A 288 3.98 13.70 6.13
N GLU A 289 3.74 14.20 4.91
CA GLU A 289 2.38 14.47 4.43
C GLU A 289 1.55 13.18 4.29
N LYS A 290 2.16 12.08 3.83
CA LYS A 290 1.48 10.77 3.81
C LYS A 290 1.12 10.28 5.20
N LEU A 291 2.01 10.47 6.18
CA LEU A 291 1.73 10.12 7.58
C LEU A 291 0.57 10.96 8.13
N LYS A 292 0.51 12.26 7.82
CA LYS A 292 -0.63 13.12 8.18
C LYS A 292 -1.94 12.58 7.60
N CYS A 293 -1.97 12.19 6.32
CA CYS A 293 -3.15 11.56 5.71
C CYS A 293 -3.56 10.25 6.42
N ILE A 294 -2.61 9.38 6.73
CA ILE A 294 -2.86 8.10 7.42
C ILE A 294 -3.38 8.32 8.85
N ILE A 295 -2.77 9.24 9.60
CA ILE A 295 -3.21 9.60 10.96
C ILE A 295 -4.61 10.21 10.90
N HIS A 296 -4.89 11.05 9.90
CA HIS A 296 -6.21 11.61 9.67
C HIS A 296 -7.25 10.51 9.39
N TYR A 297 -6.94 9.53 8.56
CA TYR A 297 -7.81 8.36 8.35
C TYR A 297 -8.12 7.63 9.67
N PHE A 298 -7.11 7.34 10.49
CA PHE A 298 -7.36 6.71 11.79
C PHE A 298 -8.19 7.58 12.73
N LYS A 299 -8.00 8.91 12.70
CA LYS A 299 -8.85 9.84 13.45
C LYS A 299 -10.32 9.73 13.00
N GLU A 300 -10.59 9.74 11.71
CA GLU A 300 -11.95 9.70 11.17
C GLU A 300 -12.61 8.33 11.39
N VAL A 301 -11.94 7.23 11.03
CA VAL A 301 -12.48 5.87 11.10
C VAL A 301 -12.76 5.41 12.54
N THR A 302 -12.12 6.05 13.52
CA THR A 302 -12.32 5.75 14.96
C THR A 302 -13.18 6.78 15.69
N SER A 303 -13.72 7.77 14.97
CA SER A 303 -14.62 8.79 15.51
C SER A 303 -16.03 8.73 14.92
N ARG A 304 -16.20 7.98 13.81
CA ARG A 304 -17.48 7.77 13.13
C ARG A 304 -17.84 6.29 13.18
N ASP A 305 -19.14 5.98 13.16
CA ASP A 305 -19.61 4.63 12.88
C ASP A 305 -19.37 4.34 11.40
N CYS A 306 -18.26 3.68 11.07
CA CYS A 306 -17.94 3.29 9.70
C CYS A 306 -18.83 2.10 9.28
N CYS A 307 -19.84 2.39 8.48
CA CYS A 307 -20.91 1.45 8.13
C CYS A 307 -20.79 0.86 6.71
N GLY A 308 -19.67 1.05 6.02
CA GLY A 308 -19.49 0.57 4.64
C GLY A 308 -18.79 -0.79 4.51
N VAL A 309 -18.91 -1.38 3.32
CA VAL A 309 -18.09 -2.52 2.87
C VAL A 309 -17.28 -2.14 1.65
N VAL A 310 -16.10 -2.75 1.49
CA VAL A 310 -15.23 -2.58 0.34
C VAL A 310 -14.95 -3.95 -0.27
N THR A 311 -15.09 -4.03 -1.60
CA THR A 311 -14.81 -5.26 -2.36
C THR A 311 -13.55 -5.09 -3.19
N PHE A 312 -12.58 -5.98 -2.99
CA PHE A 312 -11.37 -6.10 -3.78
C PHE A 312 -11.51 -7.30 -4.70
N SER A 313 -11.48 -7.07 -6.01
CA SER A 313 -11.61 -8.12 -7.02
C SER A 313 -10.33 -8.20 -7.85
N ARG A 314 -9.66 -9.36 -7.84
CA ARG A 314 -8.66 -9.68 -8.86
C ARG A 314 -9.39 -10.32 -10.03
N GLN A 315 -9.17 -9.80 -11.23
CA GLN A 315 -9.68 -10.37 -12.46
C GLN A 315 -8.51 -10.89 -13.31
N TYR A 316 -8.61 -12.14 -13.74
CA TYR A 316 -7.70 -12.75 -14.69
C TYR A 316 -8.47 -13.10 -15.96
N CYS A 317 -8.07 -12.50 -17.08
CA CYS A 317 -8.57 -12.87 -18.41
C CYS A 317 -7.59 -13.87 -19.01
N ARG A 318 -8.11 -14.97 -19.56
CA ARG A 318 -7.28 -15.93 -20.27
C ARG A 318 -7.00 -15.41 -21.67
N ASP A 319 -5.94 -15.90 -22.30
CA ASP A 319 -5.60 -15.51 -23.68
C ASP A 319 -6.74 -15.84 -24.66
N GLU A 320 -7.48 -16.92 -24.40
CA GLU A 320 -8.68 -17.33 -25.15
C GLU A 320 -9.89 -16.38 -24.98
N ASP A 321 -9.93 -15.60 -23.90
CA ASP A 321 -11.00 -14.64 -23.62
C ASP A 321 -10.68 -13.22 -24.15
N MET A 322 -9.46 -13.00 -24.67
CA MET A 322 -9.01 -11.70 -25.15
C MET A 322 -9.67 -11.36 -26.49
N ALA A 323 -10.01 -10.07 -26.66
CA ALA A 323 -10.63 -9.61 -27.90
C ALA A 323 -9.67 -9.69 -29.10
N GLU A 324 -10.17 -10.16 -30.24
CA GLU A 324 -9.44 -10.11 -31.51
C GLU A 324 -9.53 -8.70 -32.12
N PHE A 325 -8.58 -7.83 -31.75
CA PHE A 325 -8.60 -6.42 -32.18
C PHE A 325 -8.55 -6.23 -33.70
N GLN A 326 -7.93 -7.15 -34.45
CA GLN A 326 -7.81 -7.04 -35.91
C GLN A 326 -9.13 -7.27 -36.65
N THR A 327 -10.03 -8.06 -36.06
CA THR A 327 -11.32 -8.45 -36.65
C THR A 327 -12.50 -7.72 -36.01
N SER A 328 -12.26 -6.95 -34.93
CA SER A 328 -13.28 -6.19 -34.22
C SER A 328 -13.94 -5.13 -35.12
N SER A 329 -15.27 -5.20 -35.23
CA SER A 329 -16.10 -4.23 -35.95
C SER A 329 -16.89 -3.31 -35.00
N LEU A 330 -16.52 -3.27 -33.71
CA LEU A 330 -17.22 -2.46 -32.71
C LEU A 330 -16.99 -0.96 -32.98
N PRO A 331 -18.03 -0.11 -32.90
CA PRO A 331 -17.88 1.32 -33.11
C PRO A 331 -17.12 1.98 -31.96
N ILE A 332 -16.43 3.08 -32.27
CA ILE A 332 -15.82 3.94 -31.24
C ILE A 332 -16.91 4.56 -30.37
N THR A 333 -16.70 4.55 -29.05
CA THR A 333 -17.66 5.08 -28.07
C THR A 333 -17.53 6.60 -27.92
N ARG A 334 -18.49 7.21 -27.21
CA ARG A 334 -18.44 8.65 -26.84
C ARG A 334 -17.18 8.97 -26.02
N LEU A 335 -16.67 10.19 -26.18
CA LEU A 335 -15.45 10.67 -25.52
C LEU A 335 -15.66 12.06 -24.92
N HIS A 336 -15.13 12.27 -23.72
CA HIS A 336 -14.99 13.56 -23.05
C HIS A 336 -13.50 13.78 -22.75
N ILE A 337 -12.97 14.94 -23.11
CA ILE A 337 -11.58 15.32 -22.84
C ILE A 337 -11.59 16.67 -22.16
N ASP A 338 -10.96 16.78 -20.99
CA ASP A 338 -10.81 18.02 -20.23
C ASP A 338 -9.35 18.17 -19.79
N SER A 339 -8.79 19.37 -19.94
CA SER A 339 -7.41 19.66 -19.51
C SER A 339 -7.29 20.00 -18.03
N ASN A 340 -8.40 20.25 -17.34
CA ASN A 340 -8.39 20.79 -15.99
C ASN A 340 -8.92 19.82 -14.92
N GLY A 341 -9.80 18.88 -15.28
CA GLY A 341 -10.42 17.97 -14.32
C GLY A 341 -9.49 16.86 -13.81
N LEU A 342 -9.74 16.40 -12.59
CA LEU A 342 -9.05 15.25 -11.98
C LEU A 342 -9.91 13.98 -12.02
N ILE A 343 -9.27 12.81 -12.00
CA ILE A 343 -9.98 11.51 -12.07
C ILE A 343 -10.85 11.32 -10.82
N GLU A 344 -10.34 11.64 -9.64
CA GLU A 344 -11.02 11.49 -8.36
C GLU A 344 -12.31 12.33 -8.22
N GLU A 345 -12.41 13.42 -8.99
CA GLU A 345 -13.57 14.32 -9.02
C GLU A 345 -14.72 13.77 -9.89
N THR A 346 -14.46 12.73 -10.69
CA THR A 346 -15.46 12.09 -11.56
C THR A 346 -16.26 11.03 -10.80
N HIS A 347 -17.11 11.47 -9.88
CA HIS A 347 -17.89 10.58 -9.02
C HIS A 347 -18.83 9.65 -9.81
N GLY A 348 -18.89 8.38 -9.40
CA GLY A 348 -19.75 7.35 -10.00
C GLY A 348 -19.24 6.77 -11.32
N LEU A 349 -18.19 7.33 -11.94
CA LEU A 349 -17.52 6.70 -13.08
C LEU A 349 -16.50 5.66 -12.61
N LEU A 350 -16.10 4.76 -13.52
CA LEU A 350 -14.97 3.86 -13.29
C LEU A 350 -13.67 4.68 -13.31
N GLN A 351 -13.07 4.88 -12.15
CA GLN A 351 -11.86 5.67 -11.97
C GLN A 351 -10.61 4.80 -12.16
N VAL A 352 -9.75 5.19 -13.10
CA VAL A 352 -8.52 4.45 -13.42
C VAL A 352 -7.40 4.85 -12.46
N ASP A 353 -6.72 3.84 -11.92
CA ASP A 353 -5.44 3.96 -11.21
C ASP A 353 -4.30 3.66 -12.18
N PHE A 354 -3.31 4.55 -12.27
CA PHE A 354 -2.10 4.35 -13.08
C PHE A 354 -1.12 3.46 -12.32
N ALA A 355 -1.56 2.22 -12.12
CA ALA A 355 -1.02 1.33 -11.12
C ALA A 355 0.36 0.77 -11.48
N ASN A 356 1.19 0.59 -10.45
CA ASN A 356 2.32 -0.33 -10.52
C ASN A 356 1.82 -1.78 -10.49
N LYS A 357 2.57 -2.70 -11.13
CA LYS A 357 2.27 -4.14 -11.03
C LYS A 357 2.21 -4.65 -9.58
N TYR A 358 2.94 -4.02 -8.66
CA TYR A 358 2.76 -4.17 -7.23
C TYR A 358 1.82 -3.06 -6.76
N ILE A 359 0.54 -3.39 -6.60
CA ILE A 359 -0.53 -2.44 -6.32
C ILE A 359 -0.19 -1.44 -5.19
N GLY A 360 -0.50 -0.17 -5.40
CA GLY A 360 -0.13 0.96 -4.54
C GLY A 360 1.34 1.38 -4.68
N GLY A 361 2.08 0.82 -5.63
CA GLY A 361 3.45 1.21 -5.97
C GLY A 361 4.35 1.48 -4.76
N GLY A 362 4.93 2.69 -4.76
CA GLY A 362 5.82 3.20 -3.74
C GLY A 362 5.11 3.92 -2.58
N VAL A 363 3.82 3.67 -2.33
CA VAL A 363 3.04 4.43 -1.33
C VAL A 363 3.63 4.34 0.07
N LEU A 364 4.10 3.16 0.48
CA LEU A 364 4.80 2.97 1.75
C LEU A 364 6.31 3.33 1.69
N GLY A 365 6.72 4.08 0.67
CA GLY A 365 8.08 4.58 0.49
C GLY A 365 8.06 5.98 -0.13
N LEU A 366 8.85 6.19 -1.18
CA LEU A 366 9.07 7.51 -1.78
C LEU A 366 8.10 7.90 -2.91
N GLY A 367 7.27 6.96 -3.40
CA GLY A 367 6.35 7.19 -4.52
C GLY A 367 5.31 8.25 -4.16
N CYS A 368 5.01 9.19 -5.03
CA CYS A 368 4.12 10.31 -4.74
C CYS A 368 3.52 10.87 -6.02
N VAL A 369 3.09 9.97 -6.91
CA VAL A 369 2.36 10.31 -8.14
C VAL A 369 0.91 9.82 -8.02
N GLN A 370 0.19 9.73 -9.14
CA GLN A 370 -1.26 9.49 -9.15
C GLN A 370 -1.70 8.29 -8.29
N GLU A 371 -1.07 7.12 -8.44
CA GLU A 371 -1.38 5.92 -7.64
C GLU A 371 -1.17 6.17 -6.13
N GLU A 372 0.02 6.63 -5.71
CA GLU A 372 0.29 6.80 -4.29
C GLU A 372 -0.54 7.91 -3.64
N ILE A 373 -0.83 8.99 -4.37
CA ILE A 373 -1.72 10.06 -3.91
C ILE A 373 -3.11 9.48 -3.66
N ARG A 374 -3.64 8.68 -4.60
CA ARG A 374 -4.96 8.06 -4.42
C ARG A 374 -4.97 7.09 -3.23
N PHE A 375 -3.92 6.33 -3.01
CA PHE A 375 -3.82 5.40 -1.88
C PHE A 375 -3.70 6.09 -0.52
N VAL A 376 -3.22 7.34 -0.43
CA VAL A 376 -3.21 8.08 0.84
C VAL A 376 -4.46 8.94 1.05
N LEU A 377 -5.14 9.36 -0.01
CA LEU A 377 -6.46 10.01 0.08
C LEU A 377 -7.59 9.00 0.31
N CYS A 378 -7.41 7.76 -0.13
CA CYS A 378 -8.31 6.63 0.16
C CYS A 378 -7.54 5.46 0.81
N PRO A 379 -7.13 5.57 2.09
CA PRO A 379 -6.24 4.61 2.75
C PRO A 379 -6.74 3.16 2.81
N GLU A 380 -8.03 2.93 2.68
CA GLU A 380 -8.59 1.58 2.60
C GLU A 380 -8.02 0.77 1.42
N LEU A 381 -7.56 1.44 0.35
CA LEU A 381 -6.85 0.80 -0.77
C LEU A 381 -5.53 0.14 -0.34
N LEU A 382 -4.87 0.64 0.72
CA LEU A 382 -3.60 0.09 1.22
C LEU A 382 -3.72 -1.36 1.64
N VAL A 383 -4.90 -1.82 2.09
CA VAL A 383 -5.11 -3.20 2.53
C VAL A 383 -5.00 -4.19 1.37
N ALA A 384 -5.21 -3.76 0.12
CA ALA A 384 -4.99 -4.61 -1.05
C ALA A 384 -3.55 -5.15 -1.11
N ARG A 385 -2.59 -4.39 -0.56
CA ARG A 385 -1.19 -4.80 -0.48
C ARG A 385 -0.95 -6.01 0.44
N LEU A 386 -1.89 -6.27 1.35
CA LEU A 386 -1.80 -7.41 2.26
C LEU A 386 -1.98 -8.73 1.52
N PHE A 387 -2.90 -8.78 0.55
CA PHE A 387 -3.36 -10.04 -0.06
C PHE A 387 -3.28 -10.10 -1.58
N THR A 388 -2.92 -9.03 -2.28
CA THR A 388 -2.81 -9.03 -3.75
C THR A 388 -1.39 -9.33 -4.20
N GLU A 389 -1.20 -10.46 -4.88
CA GLU A 389 0.07 -10.80 -5.52
C GLU A 389 0.34 -9.86 -6.70
N VAL A 390 1.60 -9.67 -7.09
CA VAL A 390 1.98 -8.87 -8.27
C VAL A 390 1.11 -9.22 -9.49
N LEU A 391 0.66 -8.18 -10.19
CA LEU A 391 -0.09 -8.31 -11.43
C LEU A 391 0.81 -8.91 -12.51
N ASP A 392 0.23 -9.76 -13.36
CA ASP A 392 0.95 -10.33 -14.50
C ASP A 392 1.24 -9.22 -15.52
N LYS A 393 2.28 -9.44 -16.34
CA LYS A 393 2.54 -8.51 -17.45
C LYS A 393 1.40 -8.66 -18.45
N ALA A 394 0.86 -7.53 -18.91
CA ALA A 394 0.00 -7.48 -20.09
C ALA A 394 0.78 -7.90 -21.34
#